data_AF-A0A484ZXY5-F1
#
_entry.id   AF-A0A484ZXY5-F1
#
_cell.length_a   1.000
_cell.length_b   1.000
_cell.length_c   1.000
_cell.angle_alpha   90.00
_cell.angle_beta   90.00
_cell.angle_gamma   90.00
#
_symmetry.space_group_name_H-M   'P 1'
#
loop_
_entity.id
_entity.type
_entity.pdbx_description
1 polymer ?
#
loop_
_entity_poly.entity_id
_entity_poly.type
_entity_poly.pdbx_seq_one_letter_code
_entity_poly.pdbx_strand_id
1 'polypeptide(L)'
;MSLHDYTDLLNQLKSRGVITSVAADIMSLVLLESPAAMGADVVFGSSQRFGVPMGYGGPHAAFFACKDEFKRSMPGRIIGVSKDAAGNTALRMAMQTREQHIRREKANSNICTSQVLLANIAGFYAVYHGPVGLTRIAQRIHRLTDILAAGLQLQGITLRHATWFDTLCVEVADKPAVLTRALSFGVNLRADLDGAVGITLDEATTVDDLNTLFDILLAKETAMDIDALDRQCMAQSHSIPASLLRKSAILTHPVFNSYHSETEMMRYMHRLERKDLALNQAMIPLGSCTMKLNAAAEMISDYLA
;
A
#
# COMPACT_ATOMS: atom_id res chain seq x y z
N MET A 1 11.54 10.31 0.32
CA MET A 1 11.39 10.03 1.77
C MET A 1 12.48 9.05 2.15
N SER A 2 13.25 9.35 3.19
CA SER A 2 14.36 8.50 3.62
C SER A 2 13.90 7.22 4.32
N LEU A 3 14.70 6.17 4.19
CA LEU A 3 14.53 4.92 4.93
C LEU A 3 15.38 4.98 6.20
N HIS A 4 14.83 4.51 7.31
CA HIS A 4 15.50 4.56 8.60
C HIS A 4 15.38 3.22 9.30
N ASP A 5 16.48 2.80 9.95
CA ASP A 5 16.45 1.73 10.93
C ASP A 5 16.02 2.30 12.27
N TYR A 6 14.82 1.92 12.73
CA TYR A 6 14.27 2.38 14.00
C TYR A 6 14.54 1.42 15.16
N THR A 7 15.29 0.33 14.96
CA THR A 7 15.47 -0.74 15.95
C THR A 7 15.94 -0.20 17.31
N ASP A 8 16.99 0.62 17.32
CA ASP A 8 17.53 1.18 18.57
C ASP A 8 16.53 2.13 19.26
N LEU A 9 15.87 2.99 18.48
CA LEU A 9 14.86 3.91 19.01
C LEU A 9 13.68 3.14 19.62
N LEU A 10 13.15 2.15 18.91
CA LEU A 10 12.02 1.34 19.36
C LEU A 10 12.38 0.53 20.61
N ASN A 11 13.61 -0.01 20.69
CA ASN A 11 14.10 -0.70 21.89
C ASN A 11 14.21 0.24 23.11
N GLN A 12 14.70 1.47 22.92
CA GLN A 12 14.75 2.48 23.98
C GLN A 12 13.35 2.90 24.46
N LEU A 13 12.39 3.03 23.55
CA LEU A 13 10.99 3.34 23.91
C LEU A 13 10.34 2.18 24.64
N LYS A 14 10.56 0.95 24.18
CA LYS A 14 10.06 -0.27 24.81
C LYS A 14 10.59 -0.45 26.24
N SER A 15 11.86 -0.16 26.51
CA SER A 15 12.43 -0.25 27.87
C SER A 15 11.80 0.75 28.85
N ARG A 16 11.11 1.78 28.35
CA ARG A 16 10.35 2.77 29.12
C ARG A 16 8.84 2.48 29.17
N GLY A 17 8.40 1.31 28.67
CA GLY A 17 6.99 0.94 28.64
C GLY A 17 6.14 1.73 27.63
N VAL A 18 6.77 2.36 26.63
CA VAL A 18 6.06 3.10 25.58
C VAL A 18 5.60 2.13 24.49
N ILE A 19 4.34 2.24 24.08
CA ILE A 19 3.77 1.52 22.94
C ILE A 19 4.11 2.29 21.66
N THR A 20 4.67 1.59 20.69
CA THR A 20 5.18 2.16 19.44
C THR A 20 4.32 1.76 18.24
N SER A 21 3.96 2.74 17.42
CA SER A 21 3.15 2.55 16.23
C SER A 21 3.88 3.06 14.99
N VAL A 22 3.95 2.25 13.94
CA VAL A 22 4.61 2.61 12.67
C VAL A 22 3.58 2.69 11.55
N ALA A 23 3.48 3.86 10.92
CA ALA A 23 2.80 3.99 9.63
C ALA A 23 3.71 3.45 8.53
N ALA A 24 3.23 2.51 7.73
CA ALA A 24 4.02 1.86 6.68
C ALA A 24 3.25 1.76 5.37
N ASP A 25 3.99 1.80 4.27
CA ASP A 25 3.45 1.54 2.93
C ASP A 25 3.52 0.04 2.63
N ILE A 26 2.39 -0.58 2.30
CA ILE A 26 2.30 -2.04 2.13
C ILE A 26 3.13 -2.58 0.96
N MET A 27 3.38 -1.78 -0.08
CA MET A 27 4.19 -2.18 -1.24
C MET A 27 5.68 -2.11 -0.89
N SER A 28 6.11 -1.08 -0.17
CA SER A 28 7.49 -0.96 0.31
C SER A 28 7.86 -2.15 1.21
N LEU A 29 6.92 -2.62 2.03
CA LEU A 29 7.12 -3.78 2.90
C LEU A 29 7.28 -5.10 2.14
N VAL A 30 7.06 -5.15 0.82
CA VAL A 30 7.43 -6.33 0.03
C VAL A 30 8.95 -6.49 -0.01
N LEU A 31 9.72 -5.39 -0.06
CA LEU A 31 11.18 -5.40 -0.10
C LEU A 31 11.84 -5.01 1.23
N LEU A 32 11.16 -4.23 2.06
CA LEU A 32 11.64 -3.81 3.37
C LEU A 32 11.24 -4.80 4.45
N GLU A 33 12.15 -5.07 5.39
CA GLU A 33 11.84 -5.90 6.55
C GLU A 33 10.73 -5.26 7.39
N SER A 34 9.88 -6.09 7.97
CA SER A 34 8.67 -5.61 8.64
C SER A 34 9.00 -4.72 9.85
N PRO A 35 8.20 -3.68 10.16
CA PRO A 35 8.40 -2.87 11.35
C PRO A 35 8.35 -3.68 12.65
N ALA A 36 7.62 -4.81 12.65
CA ALA A 36 7.58 -5.75 13.76
C ALA A 36 8.96 -6.36 14.07
N ALA A 37 9.79 -6.62 13.05
CA ALA A 37 11.16 -7.11 13.24
C ALA A 37 12.07 -6.08 13.92
N MET A 38 11.76 -4.79 13.77
CA MET A 38 12.44 -3.68 14.48
C MET A 38 11.86 -3.44 15.88
N GLY A 39 10.81 -4.16 16.27
CA GLY A 39 10.22 -4.10 17.61
C GLY A 39 8.87 -3.37 17.73
N ALA A 40 8.33 -2.82 16.64
CA ALA A 40 7.07 -2.07 16.65
C ALA A 40 5.91 -2.88 17.25
N ASP A 41 5.04 -2.21 18.01
CA ASP A 41 3.87 -2.83 18.66
C ASP A 41 2.63 -2.84 17.77
N VAL A 42 2.49 -1.79 16.97
CA VAL A 42 1.38 -1.57 16.03
C VAL A 42 1.95 -1.13 14.68
N VAL A 43 1.38 -1.65 13.60
CA VAL A 43 1.68 -1.23 12.22
C VAL A 43 0.39 -0.92 11.50
N PHE A 44 0.31 0.22 10.84
CA PHE A 44 -0.87 0.64 10.10
C PHE A 44 -0.50 1.37 8.81
N GLY A 45 -1.46 1.51 7.92
CA GLY A 45 -1.25 2.20 6.65
C GLY A 45 -2.42 2.00 5.70
N SER A 46 -2.25 2.42 4.45
CA SER A 46 -3.24 2.20 3.39
C SER A 46 -2.90 0.94 2.58
N SER A 47 -3.91 0.18 2.20
CA SER A 47 -3.77 -0.90 1.20
C SER A 47 -4.19 -0.46 -0.21
N GLN A 48 -4.35 0.85 -0.45
CA GLN A 48 -4.84 1.40 -1.72
C GLN A 48 -4.04 0.90 -2.93
N ARG A 49 -2.71 1.00 -2.87
CA ARG A 49 -1.84 0.61 -3.98
C ARG A 49 -1.76 -0.90 -4.24
N PHE A 50 -2.56 -1.70 -3.54
CA PHE A 50 -2.86 -3.08 -3.92
C PHE A 50 -4.14 -3.10 -4.76
N GLY A 51 -4.07 -2.52 -5.96
CA GLY A 51 -5.11 -2.64 -6.99
C GLY A 51 -6.41 -1.85 -6.75
N VAL A 52 -6.41 -0.83 -5.89
CA VAL A 52 -7.57 0.06 -5.67
C VAL A 52 -7.30 1.42 -6.32
N PRO A 53 -8.24 2.03 -7.08
CA PRO A 53 -8.05 3.35 -7.69
C PRO A 53 -7.77 4.47 -6.68
N MET A 54 -7.16 5.57 -7.13
CA MET A 54 -6.90 6.75 -6.30
C MET A 54 -8.18 7.37 -5.72
N GLY A 55 -9.28 7.36 -6.49
CA GLY A 55 -10.63 7.75 -6.03
C GLY A 55 -10.70 9.16 -5.42
N TYR A 56 -9.82 10.07 -5.84
CA TYR A 56 -9.68 11.42 -5.26
C TYR A 56 -9.67 11.44 -3.72
N GLY A 57 -9.07 10.41 -3.10
CA GLY A 57 -8.99 10.25 -1.65
C GLY A 57 -9.68 9.00 -1.09
N GLY A 58 -10.50 8.29 -1.87
CA GLY A 58 -11.07 7.02 -1.43
C GLY A 58 -12.28 6.55 -2.23
N PRO A 59 -12.94 5.47 -1.76
CA PRO A 59 -12.64 4.75 -0.53
C PRO A 59 -11.43 3.81 -0.64
N HIS A 60 -10.63 3.72 0.43
CA HIS A 60 -9.51 2.76 0.54
C HIS A 60 -9.55 2.04 1.88
N ALA A 61 -9.20 0.75 1.88
CA ALA A 61 -9.00 0.04 3.14
C ALA A 61 -7.67 0.44 3.79
N ALA A 62 -7.74 0.85 5.04
CA ALA A 62 -6.56 0.92 5.90
C ALA A 62 -6.29 -0.47 6.50
N PHE A 63 -5.02 -0.85 6.61
CA PHE A 63 -4.62 -2.00 7.40
C PHE A 63 -4.19 -1.55 8.81
N PHE A 64 -4.44 -2.40 9.79
CA PHE A 64 -4.06 -2.18 11.18
C PHE A 64 -3.70 -3.54 11.81
N ALA A 65 -2.44 -3.71 12.18
CA ALA A 65 -1.91 -4.92 12.79
C ALA A 65 -1.25 -4.56 14.14
N CYS A 66 -1.33 -5.46 15.11
CA CYS A 66 -0.67 -5.30 16.41
C CYS A 66 -0.15 -6.64 16.92
N LYS A 67 0.69 -6.60 17.95
CA LYS A 67 1.08 -7.81 18.71
C LYS A 67 -0.14 -8.49 19.32
N ASP A 68 -0.06 -9.81 19.52
CA ASP A 68 -1.17 -10.64 20.03
C ASP A 68 -1.68 -10.16 21.40
N GLU A 69 -0.79 -9.65 22.27
CA GLU A 69 -1.14 -9.09 23.57
C GLU A 69 -2.14 -7.93 23.49
N PHE A 70 -2.14 -7.18 22.37
CA PHE A 70 -3.03 -6.04 22.14
C PHE A 70 -4.32 -6.40 21.40
N LYS A 71 -4.54 -7.67 21.02
CA LYS A 71 -5.71 -8.07 20.21
C LYS A 71 -7.06 -7.74 20.85
N ARG A 72 -7.13 -7.69 22.18
CA ARG A 72 -8.34 -7.30 22.94
C ARG A 72 -8.63 -5.80 22.85
N SER A 73 -7.64 -5.00 22.51
CA SER A 73 -7.73 -3.54 22.34
C SER A 73 -7.89 -3.12 20.88
N MET A 74 -7.80 -4.04 19.91
CA MET A 74 -7.95 -3.72 18.49
C MET A 74 -9.31 -3.05 18.20
N PRO A 75 -9.33 -1.99 17.36
CA PRO A 75 -10.57 -1.41 16.84
C PRO A 75 -11.15 -2.30 15.73
N GLY A 76 -12.45 -2.14 15.48
CA GLY A 76 -13.13 -2.77 14.34
C GLY A 76 -13.24 -4.29 14.41
N ARG A 77 -13.62 -4.85 13.25
CA ARG A 77 -13.96 -6.26 13.06
C ARG A 77 -12.72 -7.10 12.85
N ILE A 78 -12.75 -8.33 13.36
CA ILE A 78 -11.69 -9.34 13.17
C ILE A 78 -12.36 -10.64 12.75
N ILE A 79 -11.89 -11.25 11.67
CA ILE A 79 -12.34 -12.59 11.25
C ILE A 79 -11.52 -13.65 11.99
N GLY A 80 -12.20 -14.60 12.62
CA GLY A 80 -11.60 -15.74 13.30
C GLY A 80 -12.03 -17.06 12.68
N VAL A 81 -11.14 -18.03 12.72
CA VAL A 81 -11.41 -19.44 12.37
C VAL A 81 -12.10 -20.12 13.55
N SER A 82 -13.16 -20.88 13.26
CA SER A 82 -13.98 -21.65 14.21
C SER A 82 -14.40 -22.98 13.58
N LYS A 83 -15.26 -23.72 14.27
CA LYS A 83 -15.95 -24.91 13.75
C LYS A 83 -17.47 -24.71 13.68
N ASP A 84 -18.12 -25.30 12.69
CA ASP A 84 -19.58 -25.39 12.60
C ASP A 84 -20.15 -26.54 13.48
N ALA A 85 -21.46 -26.73 13.45
CA ALA A 85 -22.14 -27.79 14.21
C ALA A 85 -21.75 -29.23 13.79
N ALA A 86 -21.24 -29.40 12.57
CA ALA A 86 -20.75 -30.67 12.05
C ALA A 86 -19.23 -30.85 12.25
N GLY A 87 -18.55 -29.88 12.88
CA GLY A 87 -17.11 -29.90 13.15
C GLY A 87 -16.24 -29.40 12.01
N ASN A 88 -16.81 -28.92 10.90
CA ASN A 88 -16.06 -28.37 9.78
C ASN A 88 -15.50 -26.99 10.10
N THR A 89 -14.36 -26.65 9.52
CA THR A 89 -13.78 -25.31 9.63
C THR A 89 -14.71 -24.25 9.04
N ALA A 90 -15.02 -23.21 9.81
CA ALA A 90 -15.87 -22.09 9.42
C ALA A 90 -15.25 -20.75 9.86
N LEU A 91 -15.64 -19.66 9.19
CA LEU A 91 -15.19 -18.30 9.52
C LEU A 91 -16.31 -17.50 10.20
N ARG A 92 -15.96 -16.67 11.18
CA ARG A 92 -16.91 -15.74 11.82
C ARG A 92 -16.24 -14.48 12.31
N MET A 93 -17.03 -13.44 12.60
CA MET A 93 -16.53 -12.31 13.39
C MET A 93 -16.18 -12.77 14.80
N ALA A 94 -14.97 -12.44 15.25
CA ALA A 94 -14.39 -12.85 16.52
C ALA A 94 -14.21 -11.66 17.48
N MET A 95 -14.30 -11.95 18.79
CA MET A 95 -14.13 -10.95 19.86
C MET A 95 -15.04 -9.71 19.68
N GLN A 96 -16.29 -9.92 19.26
CA GLN A 96 -17.24 -8.84 18.95
C GLN A 96 -17.58 -7.97 20.16
N THR A 97 -17.34 -8.45 21.39
CA THR A 97 -17.51 -7.66 22.61
C THR A 97 -16.68 -6.38 22.62
N ARG A 98 -15.67 -6.24 21.78
CA ARG A 98 -14.89 -4.99 21.62
C ARG A 98 -15.65 -3.88 20.89
N GLU A 99 -16.68 -4.23 20.12
CA GLU A 99 -17.31 -3.35 19.14
C GLU A 99 -18.50 -2.57 19.72
N GLN A 100 -18.84 -1.44 19.07
CA GLN A 100 -19.84 -0.48 19.54
C GLN A 100 -21.24 -1.07 19.74
N HIS A 101 -21.63 -2.07 18.94
CA HIS A 101 -22.95 -2.71 19.04
C HIS A 101 -23.13 -3.53 20.34
N ILE A 102 -22.04 -3.89 21.03
CA ILE A 102 -22.08 -4.56 22.34
C ILE A 102 -21.66 -3.60 23.46
N ARG A 103 -20.51 -2.94 23.34
CA ARG A 103 -19.93 -2.15 24.44
C ARG A 103 -20.26 -0.66 24.41
N ARG A 104 -20.91 -0.16 23.35
CA ARG A 104 -21.32 1.25 23.20
C ARG A 104 -20.17 2.21 23.51
N GLU A 105 -20.33 3.11 24.48
CA GLU A 105 -19.32 4.07 24.91
C GLU A 105 -18.03 3.44 25.47
N LYS A 106 -18.07 2.17 25.87
CA LYS A 106 -16.91 1.40 26.35
C LYS A 106 -16.23 0.58 25.26
N ALA A 107 -16.68 0.70 24.00
CA ALA A 107 -16.05 0.03 22.87
C ALA A 107 -14.66 0.63 22.58
N ASN A 108 -13.81 -0.15 21.92
CA ASN A 108 -12.45 0.30 21.60
C ASN A 108 -12.42 1.37 20.49
N SER A 109 -13.54 1.54 19.76
CA SER A 109 -13.73 2.53 18.70
C SER A 109 -15.23 2.66 18.39
N ASN A 110 -15.63 3.80 17.83
CA ASN A 110 -16.98 4.03 17.31
C ASN A 110 -17.22 3.43 15.90
N ILE A 111 -16.20 2.85 15.27
CA ILE A 111 -16.30 2.31 13.90
C ILE A 111 -17.38 1.21 13.81
N CYS A 112 -18.19 1.26 12.74
CA CYS A 112 -19.23 0.27 12.46
C CYS A 112 -19.15 -0.22 11.01
N THR A 113 -19.45 0.68 10.06
CA THR A 113 -19.12 0.49 8.65
C THR A 113 -17.63 0.76 8.47
N SER A 114 -16.95 -0.16 7.80
CA SER A 114 -15.54 -0.06 7.43
C SER A 114 -15.40 -0.25 5.92
N GLN A 115 -14.19 -0.51 5.43
CA GLN A 115 -13.89 -0.60 4.00
C GLN A 115 -13.74 -2.05 3.53
N VAL A 116 -14.77 -2.88 3.76
CA VAL A 116 -14.71 -4.34 3.52
C VAL A 116 -14.52 -4.67 2.04
N LEU A 117 -15.28 -4.03 1.13
CA LEU A 117 -15.15 -4.27 -0.31
C LEU A 117 -13.72 -3.97 -0.79
N LEU A 118 -13.15 -2.85 -0.36
CA LEU A 118 -11.82 -2.43 -0.77
C LEU A 118 -10.72 -3.29 -0.13
N ALA A 119 -10.93 -3.78 1.09
CA ALA A 119 -10.05 -4.77 1.71
C ALA A 119 -10.07 -6.09 0.94
N ASN A 120 -11.22 -6.51 0.40
CA ASN A 120 -11.33 -7.69 -0.45
C ASN A 120 -10.60 -7.48 -1.79
N ILE A 121 -10.73 -6.32 -2.43
CA ILE A 121 -9.98 -6.00 -3.67
C ILE A 121 -8.47 -6.06 -3.41
N ALA A 122 -7.98 -5.43 -2.34
CA ALA A 122 -6.57 -5.50 -1.98
C ALA A 122 -6.10 -6.93 -1.64
N GLY A 123 -6.95 -7.73 -0.98
CA GLY A 123 -6.70 -9.15 -0.74
C GLY A 123 -6.64 -9.97 -2.03
N PHE A 124 -7.53 -9.69 -2.98
CA PHE A 124 -7.55 -10.33 -4.30
C PHE A 124 -6.34 -9.95 -5.14
N TYR A 125 -5.88 -8.69 -5.10
CA TYR A 125 -4.63 -8.26 -5.71
C TYR A 125 -3.45 -9.07 -5.17
N ALA A 126 -3.35 -9.22 -3.84
CA ALA A 126 -2.29 -10.02 -3.22
C ALA A 126 -2.38 -11.52 -3.58
N VAL A 127 -3.59 -12.07 -3.70
CA VAL A 127 -3.81 -13.46 -4.14
C VAL A 127 -3.39 -13.66 -5.59
N TYR A 128 -3.78 -12.74 -6.48
CA TYR A 128 -3.52 -12.82 -7.90
C TYR A 128 -2.03 -12.73 -8.21
N HIS A 129 -1.33 -11.75 -7.62
CA HIS A 129 0.10 -11.56 -7.85
C HIS A 129 0.97 -12.53 -7.05
N GLY A 130 0.52 -12.94 -5.85
CA GLY A 130 1.31 -13.74 -4.94
C GLY A 130 2.63 -13.06 -4.51
N PRO A 131 3.48 -13.73 -3.73
CA PRO A 131 4.75 -13.17 -3.27
C PRO A 131 5.68 -12.79 -4.44
N VAL A 132 5.71 -13.59 -5.51
CA VAL A 132 6.61 -13.37 -6.67
C VAL A 132 6.16 -12.17 -7.50
N GLY A 133 4.87 -12.05 -7.82
CA GLY A 133 4.34 -10.93 -8.59
C GLY A 133 4.48 -9.62 -7.85
N LEU A 134 4.15 -9.59 -6.55
CA LEU A 134 4.33 -8.40 -5.72
C LEU A 134 5.80 -7.99 -5.61
N THR A 135 6.71 -8.96 -5.45
CA THR A 135 8.16 -8.67 -5.42
C THR A 135 8.62 -8.03 -6.72
N ARG A 136 8.14 -8.54 -7.87
CA ARG A 136 8.45 -7.97 -9.19
C ARG A 136 7.95 -6.53 -9.33
N ILE A 137 6.73 -6.26 -8.87
CA ILE A 137 6.13 -4.92 -8.90
C ILE A 137 6.93 -3.96 -8.01
N ALA A 138 7.18 -4.34 -6.75
CA ALA A 138 7.94 -3.52 -5.83
C ALA A 138 9.38 -3.27 -6.32
N GLN A 139 10.04 -4.29 -6.87
CA GLN A 139 11.36 -4.14 -7.49
C GLN A 139 11.34 -3.20 -8.68
N ARG A 140 10.33 -3.29 -9.56
CA ARG A 140 10.20 -2.41 -10.72
C ARG A 140 10.02 -0.94 -10.30
N ILE A 141 9.13 -0.68 -9.35
CA ILE A 141 8.90 0.68 -8.81
C ILE A 141 10.21 1.24 -8.24
N HIS A 142 10.85 0.46 -7.37
CA HIS A 142 12.11 0.84 -6.75
C HIS A 142 13.20 1.08 -7.78
N ARG A 143 13.27 0.21 -8.79
CA ARG A 143 14.26 0.28 -9.86
C ARG A 143 14.14 1.54 -10.71
N LEU A 144 12.93 1.89 -11.13
CA LEU A 144 12.69 3.14 -11.87
C LEU A 144 13.06 4.36 -11.01
N THR A 145 12.85 4.28 -9.70
CA THR A 145 13.22 5.33 -8.75
C THR A 145 14.74 5.48 -8.64
N ASP A 146 15.49 4.37 -8.61
CA ASP A 146 16.95 4.38 -8.66
C ASP A 146 17.48 4.98 -9.97
N ILE A 147 16.88 4.62 -11.11
CA ILE A 147 17.26 5.16 -12.42
C ILE A 147 17.06 6.67 -12.45
N LEU A 148 15.90 7.15 -11.99
CA LEU A 148 15.61 8.58 -11.89
C LEU A 148 16.64 9.27 -11.00
N ALA A 149 16.92 8.71 -9.82
CA ALA A 149 17.91 9.26 -8.89
C ALA A 149 19.31 9.33 -9.51
N ALA A 150 19.78 8.24 -10.12
CA ALA A 150 21.10 8.17 -10.75
C ALA A 150 21.23 9.17 -11.90
N GLY A 151 20.21 9.28 -12.75
CA GLY A 151 20.20 10.24 -13.86
C GLY A 151 20.23 11.69 -13.38
N LEU A 152 19.49 12.02 -12.33
CA LEU A 152 19.50 13.35 -11.72
C LEU A 152 20.86 13.68 -11.10
N GLN A 153 21.44 12.75 -10.34
CA GLN A 153 22.76 12.93 -9.72
C GLN A 153 23.87 13.08 -10.76
N LEU A 154 23.81 12.36 -11.88
CA LEU A 154 24.76 12.49 -12.98
C LEU A 154 24.75 13.90 -13.60
N GLN A 155 23.60 14.56 -13.59
CA GLN A 155 23.43 15.93 -14.07
C GLN A 155 23.68 16.99 -12.98
N GLY A 156 24.18 16.58 -11.80
CA GLY A 156 24.50 17.48 -10.69
C GLY A 156 23.30 17.91 -9.85
N ILE A 157 22.13 17.31 -10.04
CA ILE A 157 20.95 17.58 -9.19
C ILE A 157 21.12 16.89 -7.84
N THR A 158 20.88 17.65 -6.77
CA THR A 158 21.04 17.16 -5.39
C THR A 158 19.76 16.50 -4.89
N LEU A 159 19.89 15.31 -4.32
CA LEU A 159 18.83 14.60 -3.62
C LEU A 159 19.04 14.74 -2.11
N ARG A 160 17.99 15.08 -1.36
CA ARG A 160 18.10 15.29 0.11
C ARG A 160 18.43 14.03 0.91
N HIS A 161 18.13 12.88 0.35
CA HIS A 161 18.27 11.60 1.01
C HIS A 161 19.05 10.67 0.09
N ALA A 162 19.86 9.80 0.68
CA ALA A 162 20.62 8.77 -0.03
C ALA A 162 19.87 7.41 -0.10
N THR A 163 18.73 7.31 0.58
CA THR A 163 17.95 6.07 0.68
C THR A 163 16.48 6.35 0.36
N TRP A 164 15.82 5.43 -0.32
CA TRP A 164 14.42 5.53 -0.71
C TRP A 164 13.86 4.16 -1.10
N PHE A 165 12.52 4.04 -1.10
CA PHE A 165 11.84 2.99 -1.83
C PHE A 165 11.41 3.52 -3.20
N ASP A 166 10.39 4.37 -3.24
CA ASP A 166 9.78 4.90 -4.46
C ASP A 166 9.73 6.43 -4.53
N THR A 167 10.22 7.11 -3.49
CA THR A 167 10.00 8.53 -3.29
C THR A 167 11.31 9.30 -3.14
N LEU A 168 11.58 10.22 -4.07
CA LEU A 168 12.71 11.15 -4.04
C LEU A 168 12.30 12.51 -3.50
N CYS A 169 13.27 13.21 -2.92
CA CYS A 169 13.17 14.61 -2.53
C CYS A 169 14.30 15.36 -3.24
N VAL A 170 13.95 16.13 -4.26
CA VAL A 170 14.88 16.70 -5.24
C VAL A 170 15.00 18.19 -4.97
N GLU A 171 16.21 18.66 -4.71
CA GLU A 171 16.47 20.08 -4.54
C GLU A 171 16.42 20.80 -5.88
N VAL A 172 15.74 21.94 -5.91
CA VAL A 172 15.53 22.73 -7.13
C VAL A 172 15.81 24.20 -6.87
N ALA A 173 16.53 24.84 -7.80
CA ALA A 173 16.89 26.25 -7.65
C ALA A 173 15.69 27.19 -7.82
N ASP A 174 14.83 26.92 -8.79
CA ASP A 174 13.60 27.69 -9.07
C ASP A 174 12.38 26.75 -8.99
N LYS A 175 11.87 26.56 -7.77
CA LYS A 175 10.71 25.69 -7.53
C LYS A 175 9.47 26.12 -8.31
N PRO A 176 9.07 27.42 -8.34
CA PRO A 176 7.94 27.87 -9.17
C PRO A 176 8.08 27.48 -10.64
N ALA A 177 9.26 27.71 -11.26
CA ALA A 177 9.47 27.36 -12.66
C ALA A 177 9.37 25.85 -12.92
N VAL A 178 9.91 25.01 -12.01
CA VAL A 178 9.79 23.55 -12.10
C VAL A 178 8.33 23.10 -12.01
N LEU A 179 7.55 23.66 -11.07
CA LEU A 179 6.13 23.31 -10.92
C LEU A 179 5.28 23.75 -12.11
N THR A 180 5.50 24.96 -12.64
CA THR A 180 4.83 25.43 -13.86
C THR A 180 5.15 24.54 -15.05
N ARG A 181 6.41 24.11 -15.19
CA ARG A 181 6.83 23.17 -16.24
C ARG A 181 6.19 21.80 -16.03
N ALA A 182 6.23 21.24 -14.82
CA ALA A 182 5.58 19.96 -14.55
C ALA A 182 4.10 19.97 -14.95
N LEU A 183 3.38 21.04 -14.61
CA LEU A 183 1.99 21.22 -15.01
C LEU A 183 1.79 21.30 -16.54
N SER A 184 2.72 21.91 -17.29
CA SER A 184 2.61 21.93 -18.76
C SER A 184 2.80 20.55 -19.40
N PHE A 185 3.43 19.62 -18.69
CA PHE A 185 3.54 18.20 -19.07
C PHE A 185 2.41 17.33 -18.48
N GLY A 186 1.46 17.92 -17.75
CA GLY A 186 0.39 17.16 -17.07
C GLY A 186 0.86 16.39 -15.83
N VAL A 187 2.02 16.74 -15.28
CA VAL A 187 2.62 16.07 -14.11
C VAL A 187 2.42 16.91 -12.85
N ASN A 188 1.97 16.26 -11.78
CA ASN A 188 1.88 16.86 -10.45
C ASN A 188 3.06 16.41 -9.59
N LEU A 189 3.80 17.37 -9.02
CA LEU A 189 4.87 17.13 -8.06
C LEU A 189 4.43 17.58 -6.66
N ARG A 190 4.99 16.95 -5.62
CA ARG A 190 4.75 17.36 -4.24
C ARG A 190 5.50 18.68 -3.94
N ALA A 191 4.76 19.75 -3.63
CA ALA A 191 5.27 21.13 -3.57
C ALA A 191 5.41 21.75 -2.16
N ASP A 192 4.96 21.07 -1.11
CA ASP A 192 4.98 21.52 0.30
C ASP A 192 6.39 21.48 0.94
N LEU A 193 7.41 21.16 0.17
CA LEU A 193 8.81 21.09 0.61
C LEU A 193 9.50 22.43 0.32
N ASP A 194 10.13 23.02 1.33
CA ASP A 194 10.97 24.22 1.12
C ASP A 194 12.15 23.87 0.20
N GLY A 195 12.48 24.71 -0.79
CA GLY A 195 13.60 24.52 -1.74
C GLY A 195 13.66 23.19 -2.52
N ALA A 196 12.60 22.38 -2.54
CA ALA A 196 12.60 21.06 -3.18
C ALA A 196 11.22 20.68 -3.71
N VAL A 197 11.19 19.63 -4.53
CA VAL A 197 9.98 18.92 -4.94
C VAL A 197 10.08 17.45 -4.57
N GLY A 198 8.94 16.85 -4.20
CA GLY A 198 8.83 15.43 -3.93
C GLY A 198 8.27 14.70 -5.14
N ILE A 199 8.85 13.54 -5.44
CA ILE A 199 8.48 12.70 -6.57
C ILE A 199 8.28 11.29 -6.04
N THR A 200 7.10 10.72 -6.24
CA THR A 200 6.79 9.34 -5.86
C THR A 200 6.40 8.58 -7.11
N LEU A 201 7.16 7.54 -7.44
CA LEU A 201 6.85 6.66 -8.57
C LEU A 201 5.96 5.51 -8.10
N ASP A 202 5.28 4.88 -9.04
CA ASP A 202 4.30 3.85 -8.77
C ASP A 202 4.30 2.73 -9.82
N GLU A 203 3.35 1.82 -9.70
CA GLU A 203 3.23 0.66 -10.59
C GLU A 203 2.97 1.06 -12.05
N ALA A 204 2.29 2.19 -12.30
CA ALA A 204 1.95 2.66 -13.63
C ALA A 204 3.09 3.41 -14.33
N THR A 205 4.06 3.90 -13.56
CA THR A 205 5.22 4.65 -14.09
C THR A 205 5.95 3.85 -15.18
N THR A 206 6.23 4.48 -16.31
CA THR A 206 6.92 3.93 -17.48
C THR A 206 8.29 4.58 -17.70
N VAL A 207 9.03 4.13 -18.71
CA VAL A 207 10.30 4.77 -19.12
C VAL A 207 10.06 6.16 -19.71
N ASP A 208 8.95 6.35 -20.44
CA ASP A 208 8.60 7.66 -21.00
C ASP A 208 8.27 8.68 -19.91
N ASP A 209 7.68 8.23 -18.80
CA ASP A 209 7.48 9.07 -17.61
C ASP A 209 8.81 9.49 -17.00
N LEU A 210 9.83 8.62 -16.99
CA LEU A 210 11.18 9.00 -16.52
C LEU A 210 11.81 10.07 -17.42
N ASN A 211 11.70 9.93 -18.75
CA ASN A 211 12.18 10.94 -19.69
C ASN A 211 11.47 12.28 -19.47
N THR A 212 10.15 12.25 -19.32
CA THR A 212 9.35 13.44 -18.99
C THR A 212 9.82 14.10 -17.69
N LEU A 213 10.10 13.31 -16.65
CA LEU A 213 10.63 13.81 -15.38
C LEU A 213 12.03 14.42 -15.53
N PHE A 214 12.91 13.84 -16.35
CA PHE A 214 14.21 14.44 -16.67
C PHE A 214 14.05 15.78 -17.38
N ASP A 215 13.19 15.87 -18.39
CA ASP A 215 12.94 17.12 -19.12
C ASP A 215 12.38 18.22 -18.21
N ILE A 216 11.50 17.85 -17.27
CA ILE A 216 10.96 18.75 -16.25
C ILE A 216 12.07 19.27 -15.33
N LEU A 217 12.88 18.37 -14.76
CA LEU A 217 13.82 18.71 -13.68
C LEU A 217 15.13 19.33 -14.19
N LEU A 218 15.56 18.96 -15.39
CA LEU A 218 16.79 19.47 -16.02
C LEU A 218 16.55 20.70 -16.89
N ALA A 219 15.28 21.03 -17.12
CA ALA A 219 14.84 22.17 -17.92
C ALA A 219 15.27 22.16 -19.40
N LYS A 220 15.61 20.99 -19.95
CA LYS A 220 16.06 20.77 -21.34
C LYS A 220 15.61 19.38 -21.78
N GLU A 221 15.30 19.22 -23.08
CA GLU A 221 15.08 17.89 -23.66
C GLU A 221 16.36 17.08 -23.54
N THR A 222 16.37 16.10 -22.63
CA THR A 222 17.53 15.25 -22.36
C THR A 222 17.21 13.82 -22.69
N ALA A 223 17.75 13.33 -23.81
CA ALA A 223 17.78 11.90 -24.07
C ALA A 223 18.78 11.23 -23.10
N MET A 224 18.29 10.83 -21.93
CA MET A 224 19.07 10.03 -21.00
C MET A 224 19.15 8.59 -21.53
N ASP A 225 20.33 7.98 -21.46
CA ASP A 225 20.49 6.55 -21.75
C ASP A 225 19.98 5.73 -20.56
N ILE A 226 18.68 5.45 -20.56
CA ILE A 226 18.00 4.71 -19.50
C ILE A 226 18.57 3.31 -19.34
N ASP A 227 18.95 2.64 -20.45
CA ASP A 227 19.53 1.30 -20.40
C ASP A 227 20.94 1.29 -19.78
N ALA A 228 21.72 2.35 -19.98
CA ALA A 228 22.99 2.54 -19.28
C ALA A 228 22.79 2.80 -17.78
N LEU A 229 21.85 3.68 -17.41
CA LEU A 229 21.51 3.97 -16.01
C LEU A 229 20.98 2.71 -15.30
N ASP A 230 20.14 1.93 -15.98
CA ASP A 230 19.65 0.65 -15.49
C ASP A 230 20.85 -0.29 -15.21
N ARG A 231 21.70 -0.56 -16.19
CA ARG A 231 22.89 -1.41 -15.98
C ARG A 231 23.75 -0.95 -14.80
N GLN A 232 23.95 0.36 -14.62
CA GLN A 232 24.66 0.92 -13.47
C GLN A 232 23.94 0.60 -12.15
N CYS A 233 22.65 0.89 -12.05
CA CYS A 233 21.86 0.61 -10.85
C CYS A 233 21.88 -0.89 -10.51
N MET A 234 21.97 -1.77 -11.52
CA MET A 234 21.96 -3.23 -11.35
C MET A 234 23.23 -3.72 -10.66
N ALA A 235 24.35 -3.06 -10.95
CA ALA A 235 25.64 -3.40 -10.38
C ALA A 235 25.85 -2.79 -8.98
N GLN A 236 25.22 -1.65 -8.67
CA GLN A 236 25.62 -0.80 -7.54
C GLN A 236 24.47 -0.19 -6.72
N SER A 237 23.22 -0.65 -6.83
CA SER A 237 22.15 -0.06 -6.01
C SER A 237 22.35 -0.33 -4.51
N HIS A 238 22.36 0.76 -3.74
CA HIS A 238 22.48 0.77 -2.28
C HIS A 238 21.41 1.68 -1.61
N SER A 239 20.40 2.09 -2.37
CA SER A 239 19.33 3.01 -1.91
C SER A 239 18.40 2.37 -0.87
N ILE A 240 18.28 1.04 -0.86
CA ILE A 240 17.78 0.29 0.31
C ILE A 240 18.98 -0.30 1.07
N PRO A 241 19.26 0.15 2.31
CA PRO A 241 20.30 -0.42 3.14
C PRO A 241 20.11 -1.93 3.36
N ALA A 242 21.20 -2.69 3.36
CA ALA A 242 21.15 -4.15 3.55
C ALA A 242 20.54 -4.60 4.89
N SER A 243 20.61 -3.76 5.92
CA SER A 243 19.95 -4.00 7.22
C SER A 243 18.42 -3.91 7.12
N LEU A 244 17.90 -3.12 6.18
CA LEU A 244 16.47 -2.89 5.98
C LEU A 244 15.86 -3.82 4.93
N LEU A 245 16.67 -4.53 4.16
CA LEU A 245 16.17 -5.52 3.19
C LEU A 245 15.45 -6.66 3.90
N ARG A 246 14.29 -7.01 3.35
CA ARG A 246 13.46 -8.10 3.83
C ARG A 246 14.15 -9.44 3.70
N LYS A 247 14.16 -10.19 4.79
CA LYS A 247 14.65 -11.58 4.87
C LYS A 247 13.51 -12.56 5.11
N SER A 248 12.44 -12.08 5.73
CA SER A 248 11.25 -12.89 6.04
C SER A 248 10.39 -13.19 4.81
N ALA A 249 9.97 -14.44 4.65
CA ALA A 249 9.02 -14.83 3.61
C ALA A 249 7.63 -14.20 3.85
N ILE A 250 6.94 -13.84 2.77
CA ILE A 250 5.57 -13.33 2.79
C ILE A 250 4.62 -14.25 2.06
N LEU A 251 3.34 -14.16 2.41
CA LEU A 251 2.25 -14.77 1.64
C LEU A 251 2.46 -16.28 1.38
N THR A 252 2.98 -17.00 2.39
CA THR A 252 3.31 -18.44 2.29
C THR A 252 2.08 -19.34 2.29
N HIS A 253 0.91 -18.83 2.69
CA HIS A 253 -0.32 -19.60 2.68
C HIS A 253 -0.73 -19.98 1.23
N PRO A 254 -1.24 -21.21 0.98
CA PRO A 254 -1.58 -21.67 -0.36
C PRO A 254 -2.50 -20.74 -1.15
N VAL A 255 -3.39 -20.00 -0.47
CA VAL A 255 -4.30 -19.03 -1.11
C VAL A 255 -3.57 -18.00 -1.97
N PHE A 256 -2.34 -17.60 -1.61
CA PHE A 256 -1.55 -16.63 -2.38
C PHE A 256 -0.65 -17.28 -3.43
N ASN A 257 -0.76 -18.60 -3.62
CA ASN A 257 0.11 -19.39 -4.48
C ASN A 257 -0.68 -20.31 -5.44
N SER A 258 -1.99 -20.11 -5.57
CA SER A 258 -2.92 -21.03 -6.28
C SER A 258 -3.76 -20.40 -7.38
N TYR A 259 -3.83 -19.06 -7.50
CA TYR A 259 -4.81 -18.37 -8.36
C TYR A 259 -4.15 -17.26 -9.19
N HIS A 260 -3.17 -17.63 -10.02
CA HIS A 260 -2.34 -16.66 -10.76
C HIS A 260 -2.73 -16.49 -12.23
N SER A 261 -3.53 -17.41 -12.78
CA SER A 261 -4.18 -17.17 -14.07
C SER A 261 -5.51 -16.45 -13.87
N GLU A 262 -5.89 -15.64 -14.86
CA GLU A 262 -7.18 -14.95 -14.87
C GLU A 262 -8.35 -15.93 -14.70
N THR A 263 -8.29 -17.10 -15.34
CA THR A 263 -9.33 -18.13 -15.24
C THR A 263 -9.45 -18.68 -13.82
N GLU A 264 -8.33 -18.98 -13.15
CA GLU A 264 -8.34 -19.47 -11.77
C GLU A 264 -8.86 -18.42 -10.81
N MET A 265 -8.46 -17.16 -11.00
CA MET A 265 -8.90 -16.04 -10.17
C MET A 265 -10.40 -15.77 -10.33
N MET A 266 -10.91 -15.76 -11.56
CA MET A 266 -12.34 -15.63 -11.86
C MET A 266 -13.15 -16.76 -11.19
N ARG A 267 -12.66 -18.01 -11.27
CA ARG A 267 -13.29 -19.15 -10.59
C ARG A 267 -13.23 -19.01 -9.06
N TYR A 268 -12.13 -18.50 -8.52
CA TYR A 268 -11.98 -18.29 -7.09
C TYR A 268 -12.96 -17.22 -6.57
N MET A 269 -13.01 -16.05 -7.21
CA MET A 269 -13.95 -14.98 -6.86
C MET A 269 -15.40 -15.46 -6.95
N HIS A 270 -15.77 -16.12 -8.05
CA HIS A 270 -17.13 -16.65 -8.23
C HIS A 270 -17.50 -17.71 -7.17
N ARG A 271 -16.55 -18.56 -6.78
CA ARG A 271 -16.77 -19.55 -5.72
C ARG A 271 -16.99 -18.91 -4.34
N LEU A 272 -16.36 -17.78 -4.05
CA LEU A 272 -16.60 -17.02 -2.82
C LEU A 272 -17.94 -16.29 -2.88
N GLU A 273 -18.22 -15.60 -3.98
CA GLU A 273 -19.49 -14.92 -4.24
C GLU A 273 -20.70 -15.85 -4.01
N ARG A 274 -20.63 -17.09 -4.51
CA ARG A 274 -21.70 -18.08 -4.37
C ARG A 274 -21.99 -18.53 -2.92
N LYS A 275 -21.12 -18.22 -1.96
CA LYS A 275 -21.32 -18.56 -0.55
C LYS A 275 -22.06 -17.45 0.21
N ASP A 276 -22.19 -16.27 -0.39
CA ASP A 276 -22.74 -15.09 0.26
C ASP A 276 -24.12 -14.77 -0.33
N LEU A 277 -25.10 -14.56 0.56
CA LEU A 277 -26.42 -14.09 0.18
C LEU A 277 -26.37 -12.58 -0.08
N ALA A 278 -26.78 -12.14 -1.26
CA ALA A 278 -26.77 -10.74 -1.69
C ALA A 278 -28.12 -10.28 -2.29
N LEU A 279 -28.26 -8.98 -2.54
CA LEU A 279 -29.50 -8.36 -3.02
C LEU A 279 -29.93 -8.79 -4.43
N ASN A 280 -29.04 -9.41 -5.20
CA ASN A 280 -29.38 -10.02 -6.49
C ASN A 280 -30.14 -11.36 -6.34
N GLN A 281 -30.26 -11.90 -5.14
CA GLN A 281 -30.90 -13.19 -4.88
C GLN A 281 -32.18 -13.04 -4.05
N ALA A 282 -32.16 -12.20 -3.00
CA ALA A 282 -33.29 -12.03 -2.11
C ALA A 282 -33.27 -10.69 -1.37
N MET A 283 -34.41 -10.33 -0.78
CA MET A 283 -34.49 -9.24 0.20
C MET A 283 -33.66 -9.58 1.45
N ILE A 284 -32.89 -8.62 1.95
CA ILE A 284 -32.12 -8.71 3.20
C ILE A 284 -32.69 -7.70 4.21
N PRO A 285 -33.68 -8.08 5.05
CA PRO A 285 -34.45 -7.14 5.87
C PRO A 285 -33.75 -6.79 7.20
N LEU A 286 -32.52 -6.27 7.10
CA LEU A 286 -31.75 -5.82 8.27
C LEU A 286 -32.22 -4.44 8.73
N GLY A 287 -32.85 -4.39 9.90
CA GLY A 287 -33.25 -3.13 10.54
C GLY A 287 -32.03 -2.21 10.75
N SER A 288 -32.23 -0.91 10.54
CA SER A 288 -31.18 0.12 10.64
C SER A 288 -30.09 0.08 9.55
N CYS A 289 -30.18 -0.80 8.54
CA CYS A 289 -29.22 -0.88 7.43
C CYS A 289 -29.72 -0.27 6.10
N THR A 290 -31.04 -0.14 5.91
CA THR A 290 -31.63 0.38 4.66
C THR A 290 -31.10 -0.30 3.40
N MET A 291 -31.25 -1.63 3.33
CA MET A 291 -30.81 -2.46 2.19
C MET A 291 -31.72 -2.25 0.97
N LYS A 292 -31.57 -1.10 0.31
CA LYS A 292 -32.32 -0.66 -0.88
C LYS A 292 -31.59 -1.00 -2.18
N LEU A 293 -32.19 -0.66 -3.32
CA LEU A 293 -31.55 -0.76 -4.63
C LEU A 293 -30.26 0.07 -4.68
N ASN A 294 -29.18 -0.55 -5.15
CA ASN A 294 -27.98 0.12 -5.64
C ASN A 294 -28.07 0.11 -7.18
N ALA A 295 -28.53 1.20 -7.79
CA ALA A 295 -28.85 1.20 -9.21
C ALA A 295 -27.56 1.15 -10.06
N ALA A 296 -27.56 0.37 -11.16
CA ALA A 296 -26.41 0.29 -12.04
C ALA A 296 -25.96 1.67 -12.57
N ALA A 297 -26.92 2.55 -12.88
CA ALA A 297 -26.63 3.92 -13.33
C ALA A 297 -25.90 4.76 -12.27
N GLU A 298 -26.13 4.51 -10.98
CA GLU A 298 -25.45 5.20 -9.88
C GLU A 298 -24.02 4.67 -9.66
N MET A 299 -23.76 3.40 -10.02
CA MET A 299 -22.46 2.76 -9.83
C MET A 299 -21.50 2.96 -11.02
N ILE A 300 -22.02 3.26 -12.23
CA ILE A 300 -21.19 3.40 -13.44
C ILE A 300 -20.29 4.65 -13.40
N SER A 301 -20.71 5.75 -12.76
CA SER A 301 -19.86 6.95 -12.69
C SER A 301 -18.59 6.75 -11.87
N ASP A 302 -18.56 5.72 -11.02
CA ASP A 302 -17.39 5.37 -10.20
C ASP A 302 -16.27 4.67 -11.02
N TYR A 303 -16.55 4.26 -12.26
CA TYR A 303 -15.61 3.54 -13.14
C TYR A 303 -15.07 4.36 -14.32
N LEU A 304 -15.68 5.51 -14.63
CA LEU A 304 -15.40 6.30 -15.85
C LEU A 304 -14.76 7.68 -15.57
N ALA A 305 -14.31 7.94 -14.34
CA ALA A 305 -13.64 9.18 -13.93
C ALA A 305 -12.17 8.93 -13.58
#